data_AF-A0A956YMJ4-F1
#
_entry.id   AF-A0A956YMJ4-F1
#
_cell.length_a   1.000
_cell.length_b   1.000
_cell.length_c   1.000
_cell.angle_alpha   90.00
_cell.angle_beta   90.00
_cell.angle_gamma   90.00
#
_symmetry.space_group_name_H-M   'P 1'
#
loop_
_entity.id
_entity.type
_entity.pdbx_description
1 polymer ?
#
loop_
_entity_poly.entity_id
_entity_poly.type
_entity_poly.pdbx_seq_one_letter_code
_entity_poly.pdbx_strand_id
1 'polypeptide(L)'
;WMYNPATGYVNHWIGLLGFESVNWLTSKDWALVAVTFAVVWRQLGFNVIIALAGVQNIDSTYYEAAKVDGANLWHRVRHITLPLLSPTLFFLVIINVINSLQTFGEINILTDGGPGQATTNMIYAIYVDAFVGTPFRGYASAQAYLLALLIVIMSVIQFRGFGRRVHYS
;
A
#
# COMPACT_ATOMS: atom_id res chain seq x y z
N TRP A 1 0.73 -0.66 -20.68
CA TRP A 1 1.53 -1.60 -21.49
C TRP A 1 1.62 -2.98 -20.84
N MET A 2 2.09 -3.11 -19.59
CA MET A 2 2.20 -4.40 -18.88
C MET A 2 0.87 -5.18 -18.72
N TYR A 3 -0.23 -4.48 -18.42
CA TYR A 3 -1.57 -5.08 -18.23
C TYR A 3 -2.44 -5.14 -19.50
N ASN A 4 -1.87 -4.87 -20.68
CA ASN A 4 -2.65 -4.97 -21.92
C ASN A 4 -3.07 -6.44 -22.15
N PRO A 5 -4.35 -6.75 -22.38
CA PRO A 5 -4.80 -8.13 -22.56
C PRO A 5 -4.16 -8.85 -23.75
N ALA A 6 -3.89 -8.13 -24.85
CA ALA A 6 -3.42 -8.67 -26.13
C ALA A 6 -1.89 -8.60 -26.32
N THR A 7 -1.22 -7.59 -25.74
CA THR A 7 0.22 -7.34 -25.94
C THR A 7 1.00 -7.21 -24.63
N GLY A 8 0.36 -7.43 -23.48
CA GLY A 8 0.96 -7.26 -22.16
C GLY A 8 1.86 -8.43 -21.78
N TYR A 9 3.05 -8.10 -21.26
CA TYR A 9 4.02 -9.06 -20.79
C TYR A 9 3.45 -10.02 -19.73
N VAL A 10 2.53 -9.55 -18.88
CA VAL A 10 1.92 -10.40 -17.83
C VAL A 10 1.14 -11.56 -18.44
N ASN A 11 0.30 -11.30 -19.45
CA ASN A 11 -0.44 -12.36 -20.15
C ASN A 11 0.46 -13.25 -21.00
N HIS A 12 1.58 -12.72 -21.52
CA HIS A 12 2.57 -13.53 -22.22
C HIS A 12 3.18 -14.60 -21.31
N TRP A 13 3.60 -14.24 -20.10
CA TRP A 13 4.13 -15.20 -19.12
C TRP A 13 3.08 -16.21 -18.64
N ILE A 14 1.83 -15.78 -18.47
CA ILE A 14 0.71 -16.65 -18.08
C ILE A 14 0.39 -17.67 -19.18
N GLY A 15 0.43 -17.23 -20.44
CA GLY A 15 0.27 -18.12 -21.59
C GLY A 15 1.41 -19.15 -21.71
N LEU A 16 2.66 -18.77 -21.37
CA LEU A 16 3.78 -19.72 -21.32
C LEU A 16 3.60 -20.81 -20.25
N LEU A 17 2.83 -20.51 -19.19
CA LEU A 17 2.49 -21.46 -18.12
C LEU A 17 1.23 -22.30 -18.44
N GLY A 18 0.62 -22.11 -19.62
CA GLY A 18 -0.54 -22.88 -20.08
C GLY A 18 -1.90 -22.36 -19.60
N PHE A 19 -1.96 -21.15 -19.05
CA PHE A 19 -3.21 -20.53 -18.59
C PHE A 19 -3.80 -19.58 -19.64
N GLU A 20 -5.12 -19.37 -19.58
CA GLU A 20 -5.82 -18.41 -20.44
C GLU A 20 -5.45 -16.96 -20.10
N SER A 21 -5.52 -16.08 -21.11
CA SER A 21 -5.24 -14.65 -20.95
C SER A 21 -6.23 -14.00 -20.00
N VAL A 22 -5.73 -13.28 -19.00
CA VAL A 22 -6.56 -12.59 -18.00
C VAL A 22 -6.84 -11.15 -18.45
N ASN A 23 -8.10 -10.74 -18.32
CA ASN A 23 -8.56 -9.39 -18.62
C ASN A 23 -8.32 -8.46 -17.41
N TRP A 24 -7.06 -8.11 -17.17
CA TRP A 24 -6.60 -7.41 -15.96
C TRP A 24 -7.31 -6.09 -15.65
N LEU A 25 -7.64 -5.29 -16.66
CA LEU A 25 -8.22 -3.94 -16.46
C LEU A 25 -9.71 -3.88 -16.81
N THR A 26 -10.22 -4.86 -17.54
CA THR A 26 -11.59 -4.86 -18.07
C THR A 26 -12.51 -5.85 -17.35
N SER A 27 -11.97 -6.77 -16.54
CA SER A 27 -12.75 -7.63 -15.66
C SER A 27 -12.96 -7.00 -14.29
N LYS A 28 -14.19 -7.10 -13.77
CA LYS A 28 -14.57 -6.60 -12.44
C LYS A 28 -13.77 -7.26 -11.31
N ASP A 29 -13.43 -8.53 -11.50
CA ASP A 29 -12.76 -9.34 -10.49
C ASP A 29 -11.24 -9.05 -10.44
N TRP A 30 -10.65 -8.68 -11.58
CA TRP A 30 -9.20 -8.51 -11.72
C TRP A 30 -8.72 -7.06 -11.70
N ALA A 31 -9.58 -6.09 -12.05
CA ALA A 31 -9.22 -4.67 -12.10
C ALA A 31 -8.68 -4.15 -10.76
N LEU A 32 -9.34 -4.47 -9.65
CA LEU A 32 -8.90 -4.04 -8.32
C LEU A 32 -7.58 -4.70 -7.91
N VAL A 33 -7.37 -5.95 -8.29
CA VAL A 33 -6.11 -6.70 -8.03
C VAL A 33 -4.95 -6.07 -8.81
N ALA A 34 -5.16 -5.76 -10.10
CA ALA A 34 -4.15 -5.12 -10.95
C ALA A 34 -3.76 -3.73 -10.42
N VAL A 35 -4.75 -2.94 -10.00
CA VAL A 35 -4.51 -1.63 -9.36
C VAL A 35 -3.75 -1.79 -8.05
N THR A 36 -4.16 -2.73 -7.19
CA THR A 36 -3.50 -2.99 -5.91
C THR A 36 -2.04 -3.41 -6.11
N PHE A 37 -1.75 -4.29 -7.06
CA PHE A 37 -0.39 -4.68 -7.38
C PHE A 37 0.46 -3.50 -7.84
N ALA A 38 -0.09 -2.63 -8.70
CA ALA A 38 0.61 -1.42 -9.15
C ALA A 38 0.92 -0.46 -8.00
N VAL A 39 -0.04 -0.27 -7.09
CA VAL A 39 0.12 0.56 -5.89
C VAL A 39 1.17 -0.01 -4.94
N VAL A 40 1.10 -1.31 -4.66
CA VAL A 40 2.09 -2.00 -3.82
C VAL A 40 3.47 -1.87 -4.45
N TRP A 41 3.62 -2.18 -5.74
CA TRP A 41 4.87 -2.07 -6.46
C TRP A 41 5.49 -0.68 -6.35
N ARG A 42 4.69 0.38 -6.54
CA ARG A 42 5.16 1.76 -6.40
C ARG A 42 5.64 2.08 -4.98
N GLN A 43 4.91 1.61 -3.95
CA GLN A 43 5.24 1.89 -2.56
C GLN A 43 6.39 1.04 -2.02
N LEU A 44 6.68 -0.12 -2.61
CA LEU A 44 7.73 -1.03 -2.16
C LEU A 44 9.09 -0.34 -2.04
N GLY A 45 9.48 0.50 -3.02
CA GLY A 45 10.76 1.19 -2.99
C GLY A 45 10.94 2.07 -1.75
N PHE A 46 9.93 2.88 -1.43
CA PHE A 46 9.94 3.72 -0.22
C PHE A 46 9.98 2.88 1.05
N ASN A 47 9.12 1.86 1.13
CA ASN A 47 9.03 0.99 2.30
C ASN A 47 10.35 0.25 2.58
N VAL A 48 11.02 -0.25 1.55
CA VAL A 48 12.32 -0.95 1.67
C VAL A 48 13.41 0.00 2.16
N ILE A 49 13.50 1.22 1.62
CA ILE A 49 14.52 2.20 2.04
C ILE A 49 14.37 2.54 3.52
N ILE A 50 13.14 2.84 3.96
CA ILE A 50 12.88 3.20 5.35
C ILE A 50 13.09 2.01 6.29
N ALA A 51 12.63 0.82 5.92
CA ALA A 51 12.85 -0.38 6.72
C ALA A 51 14.35 -0.71 6.84
N LEU A 52 15.12 -0.57 5.75
CA LEU A 52 16.55 -0.79 5.75
C LEU A 52 17.28 0.21 6.65
N ALA A 53 16.93 1.50 6.56
CA ALA A 53 17.46 2.52 7.46
C ALA A 53 17.14 2.22 8.93
N GLY A 54 15.92 1.73 9.21
CA GLY A 54 15.54 1.27 10.55
C GLY A 54 16.38 0.10 11.04
N VAL A 55 16.66 -0.89 10.18
CA VAL A 55 17.52 -2.04 10.53
C VAL A 55 18.97 -1.60 10.77
N GLN A 56 19.49 -0.66 9.98
CA GLN A 56 20.86 -0.14 10.12
C GLN A 56 21.07 0.63 11.43
N ASN A 57 20.02 1.19 12.02
CA ASN A 57 20.09 1.86 13.32
C ASN A 57 20.12 0.88 14.51
N ILE A 58 19.87 -0.42 14.29
CA ILE A 58 19.93 -1.43 15.35
C ILE A 58 21.40 -1.75 15.64
N ASP A 59 21.82 -1.58 16.90
CA ASP A 59 23.18 -1.89 17.35
C ASP A 59 23.57 -3.34 17.01
N SER A 60 24.74 -3.51 16.38
CA SER A 60 25.27 -4.83 15.99
C SER A 60 25.52 -5.74 17.19
N THR A 61 25.74 -5.17 18.37
CA THR A 61 26.00 -5.90 19.63
C THR A 61 24.88 -6.89 19.96
N TYR A 62 23.62 -6.54 19.69
CA TYR A 62 22.48 -7.47 19.87
C TYR A 62 22.62 -8.72 19.00
N TYR A 63 23.04 -8.55 17.75
CA TYR A 63 23.22 -9.65 16.81
C TYR A 63 24.45 -10.50 17.13
N GLU A 64 25.52 -9.89 17.65
CA GLU A 64 26.73 -10.59 18.07
C GLU A 64 26.47 -11.42 19.34
N ALA A 65 25.84 -10.83 20.36
CA ALA A 65 25.44 -11.55 21.57
C ALA A 65 24.56 -12.77 21.22
N ALA A 66 23.56 -12.58 20.37
CA ALA A 66 22.69 -13.68 19.95
C ALA A 66 23.42 -14.76 19.15
N LYS A 67 24.47 -14.42 18.39
CA LYS A 67 25.32 -15.43 17.73
C LYS A 67 26.13 -16.24 18.74
N VAL A 68 26.64 -15.60 19.79
CA VAL A 68 27.35 -16.28 20.89
C VAL A 68 26.39 -17.25 21.60
N ASP A 69 25.13 -16.87 21.79
CA ASP A 69 24.08 -17.72 22.36
C ASP A 69 23.56 -18.81 21.40
N GLY A 70 24.13 -18.94 20.19
CA GLY A 70 23.75 -19.95 19.21
C GLY A 70 22.44 -19.68 18.46
N ALA A 71 21.94 -18.44 18.48
CA ALA A 71 20.68 -18.08 17.82
C ALA A 71 20.81 -18.12 16.28
N ASN A 72 19.96 -18.93 15.64
CA ASN A 72 19.86 -18.99 14.19
C ASN A 72 19.27 -17.69 13.60
N LEU A 73 19.30 -17.56 12.26
CA LEU A 73 18.84 -16.34 11.57
C LEU A 73 17.38 -15.99 11.89
N TRP A 74 16.49 -16.99 11.87
CA TRP A 74 15.07 -16.78 12.14
C TRP A 74 14.81 -16.30 13.58
N HIS A 75 15.57 -16.84 14.53
CA HIS A 75 15.48 -16.41 15.93
C HIS A 75 15.90 -14.94 16.08
N ARG A 76 16.99 -14.53 15.43
CA ARG A 76 17.46 -13.14 15.41
C ARG A 76 16.45 -12.20 14.73
N VAL A 77 15.87 -12.59 13.60
CA VAL A 77 14.83 -11.77 12.93
C VAL A 77 13.62 -11.59 13.84
N ARG A 78 13.10 -12.66 14.44
CA ARG A 78 11.88 -12.63 15.23
C ARG A 78 12.03 -11.93 16.58
N HIS A 79 13.18 -12.07 17.24
CA HIS A 79 13.36 -11.60 18.62
C HIS A 79 14.23 -10.34 18.73
N ILE A 80 14.98 -9.96 17.69
CA ILE A 80 15.82 -8.76 17.68
C ILE A 80 15.32 -7.79 16.62
N THR A 81 15.34 -8.21 15.35
CA THR A 81 15.02 -7.30 14.24
C THR A 81 13.58 -6.83 14.30
N LEU A 82 12.58 -7.71 14.35
CA LEU A 82 11.16 -7.32 14.35
C LEU A 82 10.75 -6.45 15.56
N PRO A 83 11.16 -6.78 16.80
CA PRO A 83 10.82 -5.94 17.95
C PRO A 83 11.49 -4.56 17.90
N LEU A 84 12.79 -4.49 17.56
CA LEU A 84 13.53 -3.23 17.51
C LEU A 84 13.18 -2.38 16.28
N LEU A 85 12.75 -3.01 15.18
CA LEU A 85 12.22 -2.32 13.99
C LEU A 85 10.74 -1.93 14.14
N SER A 86 10.06 -2.35 15.22
CA SER A 86 8.63 -2.08 15.41
C SER A 86 8.23 -0.60 15.31
N PRO A 87 9.01 0.41 15.78
CA PRO A 87 8.67 1.82 15.55
C PRO A 87 8.64 2.19 14.07
N THR A 88 9.63 1.72 13.31
CA THR A 88 9.76 1.98 11.87
C THR A 88 8.65 1.29 11.07
N LEU A 89 8.38 0.01 11.37
CA LEU A 89 7.27 -0.72 10.73
C LEU A 89 5.93 -0.06 11.04
N PHE A 90 5.74 0.41 12.27
CA PHE A 90 4.52 1.10 12.65
C PHE A 90 4.34 2.42 11.88
N PHE A 91 5.39 3.22 11.77
CA PHE A 91 5.38 4.42 10.93
C PHE A 91 5.01 4.09 9.48
N LEU A 92 5.62 3.04 8.91
CA LEU A 92 5.29 2.60 7.56
C LEU A 92 3.83 2.17 7.43
N VAL A 93 3.27 1.43 8.39
CA VAL A 93 1.85 1.04 8.36
C VAL A 93 0.95 2.28 8.32
N ILE A 94 1.22 3.30 9.14
CA ILE A 94 0.43 4.53 9.15
C ILE A 94 0.45 5.20 7.77
N ILE A 95 1.65 5.41 7.22
CA ILE A 95 1.81 6.07 5.93
C ILE A 95 1.14 5.26 4.81
N ASN A 96 1.29 3.94 4.80
CA ASN A 96 0.69 3.07 3.79
C ASN A 96 -0.84 3.08 3.87
N VAL A 97 -1.44 3.11 5.08
CA VAL A 97 -2.90 3.24 5.23
C VAL A 97 -3.37 4.58 4.70
N ILE A 98 -2.71 5.69 5.06
CA ILE A 98 -3.06 7.02 4.55
C ILE A 98 -2.97 7.05 3.01
N ASN A 99 -1.88 6.54 2.45
CA ASN A 99 -1.68 6.47 0.99
C ASN A 99 -2.74 5.61 0.30
N SER A 100 -3.17 4.50 0.92
CA SER A 100 -4.20 3.63 0.33
C SER A 100 -5.54 4.36 0.14
N LEU A 101 -5.91 5.22 1.09
CA LEU A 101 -7.14 6.02 1.02
C LEU A 101 -7.05 7.17 0.00
N GLN A 102 -5.84 7.63 -0.26
CA GLN A 102 -5.54 8.71 -1.20
C GLN A 102 -5.06 8.19 -2.58
N THR A 103 -5.16 6.89 -2.84
CA THR A 103 -4.75 6.29 -4.11
C THR A 103 -5.67 6.79 -5.22
N PHE A 104 -5.21 7.75 -6.02
CA PHE A 104 -6.01 8.33 -7.11
C PHE A 104 -5.39 8.03 -8.48
N GLY A 105 -4.10 8.35 -8.63
CA GLY A 105 -3.43 8.33 -9.93
C GLY A 105 -3.44 6.94 -10.56
N GLU A 106 -3.25 5.90 -9.76
CA GLU A 106 -3.25 4.51 -10.23
C GLU A 106 -4.63 4.08 -10.73
N ILE A 107 -5.70 4.47 -10.03
CA ILE A 107 -7.07 4.16 -10.44
C ILE A 107 -7.42 4.90 -11.74
N ASN A 108 -7.11 6.20 -11.80
CA ASN A 108 -7.35 7.04 -12.96
C ASN A 108 -6.60 6.51 -14.19
N ILE A 109 -5.29 6.31 -14.09
CA ILE A 109 -4.45 5.89 -15.23
C ILE A 109 -4.77 4.47 -15.70
N LEU A 110 -5.09 3.54 -14.80
CA LEU A 110 -5.23 2.13 -15.15
C LEU A 110 -6.65 1.73 -15.53
N THR A 111 -7.66 2.35 -14.91
CA THR A 111 -9.03 1.81 -14.96
C THR A 111 -10.12 2.87 -15.13
N ASP A 112 -9.81 4.15 -14.95
CA ASP A 112 -10.81 5.23 -14.88
C ASP A 112 -11.98 4.89 -13.91
N GLY A 113 -11.66 4.26 -12.77
CA GLY A 113 -12.66 3.81 -11.79
C GLY A 113 -13.44 2.54 -12.21
N GLY A 114 -13.21 2.01 -13.40
CA GLY A 114 -13.92 0.85 -13.95
C GLY A 114 -13.32 -0.52 -13.62
N PRO A 115 -13.95 -1.60 -14.11
CA PRO A 115 -15.26 -1.63 -14.78
C PRO A 115 -16.41 -1.56 -13.77
N GLY A 116 -17.49 -0.84 -14.10
CA GLY A 116 -18.69 -0.76 -13.26
C GLY A 116 -18.44 -0.23 -11.84
N GLN A 117 -17.55 0.77 -11.70
CA GLN A 117 -17.12 1.36 -10.44
C GLN A 117 -16.34 0.41 -9.50
N ALA A 118 -15.82 -0.72 -10.01
CA ALA A 118 -15.13 -1.71 -9.18
C ALA A 118 -13.82 -1.24 -8.56
N THR A 119 -13.16 -0.24 -9.16
CA THR A 119 -11.93 0.35 -8.61
C THR A 119 -12.16 1.75 -8.06
N THR A 120 -13.39 2.28 -8.11
CA THR A 120 -13.71 3.61 -7.60
C THR A 120 -13.54 3.65 -6.08
N ASN A 121 -12.70 4.56 -5.59
CA ASN A 121 -12.58 4.90 -4.19
C ASN A 121 -13.04 6.34 -3.92
N MET A 122 -13.06 6.74 -2.65
CA MET A 122 -13.61 8.03 -2.22
C MET A 122 -12.89 9.22 -2.86
N ILE A 123 -11.56 9.16 -2.99
CA ILE A 123 -10.79 10.23 -3.64
C ILE A 123 -11.07 10.32 -5.15
N TYR A 124 -11.26 9.19 -5.82
CA TYR A 124 -11.65 9.17 -7.23
C TYR A 124 -13.07 9.71 -7.44
N ALA A 125 -14.01 9.35 -6.56
CA ALA A 125 -15.38 9.89 -6.59
C ALA A 125 -15.39 11.42 -6.44
N ILE A 126 -14.61 11.96 -5.49
CA ILE A 126 -14.44 13.42 -5.30
C ILE A 126 -13.96 14.07 -6.61
N TYR A 127 -12.98 13.47 -7.29
CA TYR A 127 -12.48 13.98 -8.56
C TYR A 127 -13.57 14.02 -9.64
N VAL A 128 -14.33 12.92 -9.79
CA VAL A 128 -15.42 12.84 -10.77
C VAL A 128 -16.46 13.92 -10.48
N ASP A 129 -16.92 14.04 -9.24
CA ASP A 129 -17.93 15.02 -8.83
C ASP A 129 -17.43 16.47 -8.95
N ALA A 130 -16.12 16.71 -8.78
CA ALA A 130 -15.53 18.05 -8.85
C ALA A 130 -15.19 18.53 -10.28
N PHE A 131 -14.89 17.62 -11.20
CA PHE A 131 -14.25 17.97 -12.48
C PHE A 131 -14.84 17.30 -13.72
N VAL A 132 -15.54 16.17 -13.59
CA VAL A 132 -16.03 15.39 -14.73
C VAL A 132 -17.51 15.66 -14.99
N GLY A 133 -17.92 15.77 -16.26
CA GLY A 133 -19.31 16.01 -16.63
C GLY A 133 -19.81 17.39 -16.21
N THR A 134 -20.89 17.45 -15.43
CA THR A 134 -21.41 18.68 -14.80
C THR A 134 -20.85 18.81 -13.37
N PRO A 135 -19.89 19.71 -13.12
CA PRO A 135 -19.20 19.77 -11.84
C PRO A 135 -20.09 20.22 -10.67
N PHE A 136 -20.17 19.39 -9.63
CA PHE A 136 -20.85 19.69 -8.35
C PHE A 136 -19.82 20.00 -7.26
N ARG A 137 -19.06 21.08 -7.45
CA ARG A 137 -17.91 21.42 -6.59
C ARG A 137 -18.25 21.58 -5.10
N GLY A 138 -19.46 22.04 -4.78
CA GLY A 138 -19.93 22.12 -3.39
C GLY A 138 -20.08 20.75 -2.73
N TYR A 139 -20.64 19.78 -3.44
CA TYR A 139 -20.78 18.39 -2.98
C TYR A 139 -19.42 17.70 -2.85
N ALA A 140 -18.56 17.85 -3.87
CA ALA A 140 -17.20 17.31 -3.85
C ALA A 140 -16.35 17.90 -2.71
N SER A 141 -16.52 19.18 -2.39
CA SER A 141 -15.84 19.81 -1.24
C SER A 141 -16.28 19.18 0.08
N ALA A 142 -17.59 18.92 0.26
CA ALA A 142 -18.10 18.24 1.46
C ALA A 142 -17.53 16.81 1.60
N GLN A 143 -17.49 16.05 0.50
CA GLN A 143 -16.84 14.73 0.47
C GLN A 143 -15.35 14.81 0.82
N ALA A 144 -14.62 15.82 0.32
CA ALA A 144 -13.21 16.00 0.65
C ALA A 144 -12.97 16.27 2.14
N TYR A 145 -13.81 17.09 2.78
CA TYR A 145 -13.75 17.29 4.24
C TYR A 145 -14.04 15.99 5.02
N LEU A 146 -15.02 15.19 4.57
CA LEU A 146 -15.31 13.89 5.18
C LEU A 146 -14.13 12.91 5.05
N LEU A 147 -13.50 12.85 3.87
CA LEU A 147 -12.31 12.02 3.66
C LEU A 147 -11.15 12.46 4.56
N ALA A 148 -10.91 13.77 4.66
CA ALA A 148 -9.89 14.32 5.54
C ALA A 148 -10.16 13.96 7.01
N LEU A 149 -11.41 14.10 7.47
CA LEU A 149 -11.81 13.71 8.81
C LEU A 149 -11.60 12.21 9.06
N LEU A 150 -11.97 11.36 8.10
CA LEU A 150 -11.77 9.91 8.19
C LEU A 150 -10.29 9.55 8.30
N ILE A 151 -9.42 10.19 7.50
CA ILE A 151 -7.97 9.98 7.57
C ILE A 151 -7.43 10.38 8.95
N VAL A 152 -7.86 11.52 9.50
CA VAL A 152 -7.46 11.97 10.84
C VAL A 152 -7.90 10.99 11.91
N ILE A 153 -9.17 10.56 11.88
CA ILE A 153 -9.72 9.58 12.84
C ILE A 153 -8.92 8.28 12.79
N MET A 154 -8.70 7.73 11.60
CA MET A 154 -7.92 6.50 11.45
C MET A 154 -6.48 6.66 11.90
N SER A 155 -5.85 7.80 11.60
CA SER A 155 -4.49 8.08 12.07
C SER A 155 -4.43 8.14 13.59
N VAL A 156 -5.36 8.84 14.25
CA VAL A 156 -5.44 8.92 15.71
C VAL A 156 -5.67 7.55 16.35
N ILE A 157 -6.54 6.72 15.78
CA ILE A 157 -6.79 5.35 16.24
C ILE A 157 -5.50 4.52 16.15
N GLN A 158 -4.78 4.60 15.04
CA GLN A 158 -3.52 3.89 14.85
C GLN A 158 -2.47 4.34 15.88
N PHE A 159 -2.29 5.66 16.06
CA PHE A 159 -1.36 6.21 17.06
C PHE A 159 -1.71 5.77 18.49
N ARG A 160 -2.99 5.79 18.88
CA ARG A 160 -3.42 5.40 20.24
C ARG A 160 -3.34 3.89 20.49
N GLY A 161 -3.68 3.06 19.50
CA GLY A 161 -3.69 1.60 19.65
C GLY A 161 -2.30 0.99 19.71
N PHE A 162 -1.35 1.52 18.92
CA PHE A 162 -0.04 0.90 18.74
C PHE A 162 1.10 1.66 19.43
N GLY A 163 0.94 2.94 19.75
CA GLY A 163 1.95 3.70 20.52
C GLY A 163 2.26 3.12 21.91
N ARG A 164 1.42 2.22 22.44
CA ARG A 164 1.62 1.50 23.70
C ARG A 164 2.46 0.21 23.59
N ARG A 165 2.75 -0.29 22.39
CA ARG A 165 3.46 -1.57 22.16
C ARG A 165 4.83 -1.42 21.49
N VAL A 166 5.26 -0.18 21.25
CA VAL A 166 6.54 0.12 20.62
C VAL A 166 7.61 0.22 21.72
N HIS A 167 8.63 -0.62 21.63
CA HIS A 167 9.80 -0.52 22.51
C HIS A 167 10.64 0.64 22.00
N TYR A 168 10.60 1.75 22.71
CA TYR A 168 11.56 2.82 22.53
C TYR A 168 12.86 2.37 23.20
N SER A 169 13.91 2.20 22.41
CA SER A 169 15.28 2.01 22.88
C SER A 169 15.79 3.26 23.58
#